data_AF-N9ACU3-F1
#
_entry.id   AF-N9ACU3-F1
#
_cell.length_a   1.000
_cell.length_b   1.000
_cell.length_c   1.000
_cell.angle_alpha   90.00
_cell.angle_beta   90.00
_cell.angle_gamma   90.00
#
_symmetry.space_group_name_H-M   'P 1'
#
loop_
_entity.id
_entity.type
_entity.pdbx_description
1 polymer ?
#
loop_
_entity_poly.entity_id
_entity_poly.type
_entity_poly.pdbx_seq_one_letter_code
_entity_poly.pdbx_strand_id
1 'polypeptide(L)'
;MGLVAETVRQLLQRYDALMPTQDELDNIKQGMFKIHRIDLNKAILFEDKQQAQLYLAMIKEHGTYPRRKKETHGNGTYFGLKSTRTTLLYYHKGTEVSSHKKQQQRITAELKAYADCMVRCEVRLFSQHLRDNNLNYGYQWCENLVKQIVEEQHSLLNLPPPITEADLEPKYVRFLATSRQGALPIAYTPKTIARYKRDLAKLGVSV
;
A
#
# COMPACT_ATOMS: atom_id res chain seq x y z
N MET A 1 2.71 -26.15 9.28
CA MET A 1 4.15 -25.92 9.01
C MET A 1 4.31 -24.53 8.41
N GLY A 2 5.35 -23.77 8.81
CA GLY A 2 5.58 -22.41 8.31
C GLY A 2 6.09 -22.37 6.87
N LEU A 3 5.81 -21.28 6.14
CA LEU A 3 6.12 -21.10 4.71
C LEU A 3 7.60 -21.35 4.37
N VAL A 4 8.53 -20.93 5.23
CA VAL A 4 9.98 -21.10 5.01
C VAL A 4 10.37 -22.58 5.06
N ALA A 5 9.88 -23.32 6.06
CA ALA A 5 10.14 -24.76 6.19
C ALA A 5 9.58 -25.54 4.99
N GLU A 6 8.39 -25.17 4.54
CA GLU A 6 7.77 -25.76 3.34
C GLU A 6 8.58 -25.43 2.07
N THR A 7 9.07 -24.19 1.95
CA THR A 7 9.93 -23.79 0.82
C THR A 7 11.21 -24.62 0.80
N VAL A 8 11.87 -24.79 1.95
CA VAL A 8 13.07 -25.62 2.06
C VAL A 8 12.76 -27.05 1.65
N ARG A 9 11.68 -27.65 2.16
CA ARG A 9 11.23 -29.00 1.79
C ARG A 9 11.08 -29.17 0.28
N GLN A 10 10.46 -28.19 -0.39
CA GLN A 10 10.28 -28.21 -1.85
C GLN A 10 11.60 -28.08 -2.60
N LEU A 11 12.57 -27.31 -2.08
CA LEU A 11 13.90 -27.21 -2.67
C LEU A 11 14.67 -28.53 -2.56
N LEU A 12 14.57 -29.23 -1.43
CA LEU A 12 15.20 -30.55 -1.25
C LEU A 12 14.65 -31.60 -2.22
N GLN A 13 13.38 -31.51 -2.59
CA GLN A 13 12.78 -32.40 -3.59
C GLN A 13 13.24 -32.11 -5.02
N ARG A 14 13.82 -30.94 -5.27
CA ARG A 14 14.20 -30.48 -6.62
C ARG A 14 15.71 -30.50 -6.86
N TYR A 15 16.51 -30.44 -5.80
CA TYR A 15 17.95 -30.31 -5.88
C TYR A 15 18.64 -31.33 -4.97
N ASP A 16 19.14 -32.41 -5.58
CA ASP A 16 19.81 -33.51 -4.88
C ASP A 16 21.11 -33.09 -4.17
N ALA A 17 21.70 -31.95 -4.57
CA ALA A 17 22.90 -31.40 -3.96
C ALA A 17 22.67 -30.75 -2.58
N LEU A 18 21.41 -30.53 -2.18
CA LEU A 18 21.06 -29.97 -0.88
C LEU A 18 20.90 -31.10 0.14
N MET A 19 21.86 -31.24 1.05
CA MET A 19 21.84 -32.25 2.11
C MET A 19 21.91 -31.61 3.50
N PRO A 20 20.86 -30.89 3.95
CA PRO A 20 20.83 -30.35 5.29
C PRO A 20 20.76 -31.46 6.32
N THR A 21 21.39 -31.23 7.46
CA THR A 21 21.27 -32.07 8.65
C THR A 21 19.87 -31.96 9.26
N GLN A 22 19.49 -32.93 10.08
CA GLN A 22 18.23 -32.90 10.82
C GLN A 22 18.15 -31.67 11.74
N ASP A 23 19.26 -31.31 12.38
CA ASP A 23 19.36 -30.12 13.24
C ASP A 23 19.12 -28.82 12.46
N GLU A 24 19.64 -28.69 11.24
CA GLU A 24 19.37 -27.52 10.39
C GLU A 24 17.90 -27.43 9.98
N LEU A 25 17.26 -28.56 9.68
CA LEU A 25 15.83 -28.61 9.38
C LEU A 25 14.98 -28.21 10.57
N ASP A 26 15.34 -28.68 11.77
CA ASP A 26 14.62 -28.34 12.99
C ASP A 26 14.85 -26.89 13.41
N ASN A 27 16.06 -26.35 13.23
CA ASN A 27 16.36 -24.93 13.35
C ASN A 27 15.47 -24.09 12.44
N ILE A 28 15.31 -24.47 11.17
CA ILE A 28 14.44 -23.77 10.22
C ILE A 28 12.98 -23.79 10.68
N LYS A 29 12.48 -24.95 11.13
CA LYS A 29 11.11 -25.08 11.66
C LYS A 29 10.89 -24.21 12.89
N GLN A 30 11.91 -24.10 13.74
CA GLN A 30 11.88 -23.27 14.95
C GLN A 30 12.09 -21.78 14.66
N GLY A 31 12.32 -21.37 13.41
CA GLY A 31 12.52 -19.96 13.07
C GLY A 31 13.93 -19.44 13.32
N MET A 32 14.92 -20.32 13.52
CA MET A 32 16.33 -20.00 13.75
C MET A 32 17.06 -19.61 12.44
N PHE A 33 16.48 -18.67 11.70
CA PHE A 33 17.06 -18.11 10.49
C PHE A 33 17.02 -16.59 10.54
N LYS A 34 18.01 -15.94 9.92
CA LYS A 34 18.13 -14.48 9.90
C LYS A 34 17.21 -13.87 8.85
N ILE A 35 16.57 -12.77 9.24
CA ILE A 35 15.78 -11.92 8.35
C ILE A 35 16.56 -10.63 8.10
N HIS A 36 16.83 -10.34 6.83
CA HIS A 36 17.55 -9.14 6.40
C HIS A 36 16.62 -8.02 5.94
N ARG A 37 15.40 -8.37 5.54
CA ARG A 37 14.34 -7.45 5.17
C ARG A 37 13.00 -8.14 5.33
N ILE A 38 12.00 -7.40 5.76
CA ILE A 38 10.61 -7.85 5.77
C ILE A 38 9.72 -6.69 5.33
N ASP A 39 8.74 -7.01 4.49
CA ASP A 39 7.74 -6.07 3.99
C ASP A 39 6.38 -6.47 4.56
N LEU A 40 5.88 -5.67 5.51
CA LEU A 40 4.62 -5.89 6.20
C LEU A 40 3.51 -5.11 5.49
N ASN A 41 2.31 -5.68 5.37
CA ASN A 41 1.25 -5.10 4.56
C ASN A 41 -0.06 -4.96 5.34
N LYS A 42 -0.72 -3.81 5.19
CA LYS A 42 -2.13 -3.58 5.57
C LYS A 42 -2.94 -3.24 4.32
N ALA A 43 -4.04 -3.95 4.14
CA ALA A 43 -5.05 -3.63 3.15
C ALA A 43 -6.00 -2.57 3.73
N ILE A 44 -6.06 -1.40 3.10
CA ILE A 44 -7.04 -0.37 3.41
C ILE A 44 -8.13 -0.49 2.35
N LEU A 45 -9.27 -1.03 2.76
CA LEU A 45 -10.39 -1.33 1.89
C LEU A 45 -11.40 -0.18 1.85
N PHE A 46 -11.96 0.02 0.69
CA PHE A 46 -12.98 1.02 0.40
C PHE A 46 -14.20 0.34 -0.24
N GLU A 47 -15.32 1.05 -0.30
CA GLU A 47 -16.54 0.54 -0.95
C GLU A 47 -16.31 0.31 -2.45
N ASP A 48 -15.61 1.24 -3.09
CA ASP A 48 -15.34 1.20 -4.51
C ASP A 48 -13.92 1.68 -4.87
N LYS A 49 -13.63 1.57 -6.16
CA LYS A 49 -12.35 1.97 -6.75
C LYS A 49 -12.12 3.47 -6.70
N GLN A 50 -13.17 4.27 -6.89
CA GLN A 50 -13.07 5.72 -6.89
C GLN A 50 -12.64 6.22 -5.51
N GLN A 51 -13.20 5.68 -4.43
CA GLN A 51 -12.85 5.99 -3.05
C GLN A 51 -11.41 5.59 -2.72
N ALA A 52 -10.98 4.39 -3.14
CA ALA A 52 -9.60 3.96 -2.96
C ALA A 52 -8.60 4.90 -3.68
N GLN A 53 -8.92 5.31 -4.90
CA GLN A 53 -8.10 6.24 -5.68
C GLN A 53 -8.09 7.65 -5.08
N LEU A 54 -9.23 8.12 -4.57
CA LEU A 54 -9.36 9.40 -3.88
C LEU A 54 -8.49 9.45 -2.63
N TYR A 55 -8.55 8.40 -1.79
CA TYR A 55 -7.71 8.28 -0.61
C TYR A 55 -6.21 8.31 -0.95
N LEU A 56 -5.79 7.59 -1.99
CA LEU A 56 -4.39 7.64 -2.44
C LEU A 56 -4.01 9.03 -2.99
N ALA A 57 -4.91 9.72 -3.70
CA ALA A 57 -4.67 11.08 -4.18
C ALA A 57 -4.44 12.06 -3.00
N MET A 58 -5.21 11.91 -1.92
CA MET A 58 -5.01 12.66 -0.68
C MET A 58 -3.64 12.42 -0.05
N ILE A 59 -3.18 11.17 0.00
CA ILE A 59 -1.82 10.85 0.49
C ILE A 59 -0.76 11.50 -0.40
N LYS A 60 -0.92 11.40 -1.73
CA LYS A 60 0.03 11.98 -2.70
C LYS A 60 0.17 13.48 -2.51
N GLU A 61 -0.94 14.20 -2.45
CA GLU A 61 -0.95 15.66 -2.38
C GLU A 61 -0.59 16.14 -0.97
N HIS A 62 -1.28 15.62 0.05
CA HIS A 62 -1.27 16.22 1.38
C HIS A 62 -0.67 15.34 2.48
N GLY A 63 -0.46 14.06 2.23
CA GLY A 63 0.12 13.15 3.22
C GLY A 63 1.48 13.65 3.72
N THR A 64 1.65 13.64 5.04
CA THR A 64 2.94 13.91 5.71
C THR A 64 3.24 12.81 6.71
N TYR A 65 4.53 12.66 7.06
CA TYR A 65 4.98 11.63 7.98
C TYR A 65 6.12 12.16 8.85
N PRO A 66 6.14 11.89 10.17
CA PRO A 66 7.14 12.42 11.07
C PRO A 66 8.57 12.10 10.62
N ARG A 67 9.39 13.16 10.43
CA ARG A 67 10.83 13.05 10.10
C ARG A 67 11.13 12.21 8.84
N ARG A 68 10.18 12.05 7.92
CA ARG A 68 10.37 11.30 6.67
C ARG A 68 10.00 12.16 5.46
N LYS A 69 10.90 12.21 4.48
CA LYS A 69 10.62 12.85 3.19
C LYS A 69 9.58 12.06 2.41
N LYS A 70 8.58 12.76 1.87
CA LYS A 70 7.61 12.22 0.91
C LYS A 70 8.18 12.23 -0.50
N GLU A 71 8.08 11.10 -1.21
CA GLU A 71 8.46 10.95 -2.62
C GLU A 71 7.36 10.20 -3.37
N THR A 72 6.76 10.81 -4.39
CA THR A 72 5.64 10.23 -5.15
C THR A 72 6.13 9.78 -6.53
N HIS A 73 5.85 8.52 -6.89
CA HIS A 73 6.20 7.93 -8.17
C HIS A 73 5.02 7.14 -8.73
N GLY A 74 4.49 7.56 -9.87
CA GLY A 74 3.43 6.85 -10.58
C GLY A 74 2.26 6.43 -9.67
N ASN A 75 2.12 5.13 -9.45
CA ASN A 75 1.03 4.52 -8.68
C ASN A 75 1.20 4.58 -7.15
N GLY A 76 2.27 5.17 -6.60
CA GLY A 76 2.47 5.17 -5.16
C GLY A 76 3.23 6.36 -4.59
N THR A 77 3.19 6.45 -3.27
CA THR A 77 3.87 7.47 -2.46
C THR A 77 4.68 6.79 -1.37
N TYR A 78 5.94 7.18 -1.29
CA TYR A 78 6.90 6.69 -0.32
C TYR A 78 7.14 7.73 0.76
N PHE A 79 7.32 7.27 1.99
CA PHE A 79 7.88 8.05 3.08
C PHE A 79 9.20 7.43 3.52
N GLY A 80 10.30 8.16 3.31
CA GLY A 80 11.65 7.66 3.56
C GLY A 80 12.13 6.62 2.54
N LEU A 81 11.91 6.84 1.25
CA LEU A 81 12.30 5.92 0.16
C LEU A 81 13.78 5.50 0.24
N LYS A 82 14.67 6.43 0.57
CA LYS A 82 16.12 6.20 0.68
C LYS A 82 16.57 5.75 2.07
N SER A 83 15.64 5.39 2.96
CA SER A 83 16.00 4.96 4.32
C SER A 83 16.67 3.59 4.30
N THR A 84 17.71 3.43 5.12
CA THR A 84 18.34 2.14 5.41
C THR A 84 17.69 1.40 6.58
N ARG A 85 16.64 1.98 7.18
CA ARG A 85 15.94 1.43 8.36
C ARG A 85 14.49 1.05 8.05
N THR A 86 13.71 2.02 7.60
CA THR A 86 12.27 1.83 7.38
C THR A 86 11.78 2.70 6.24
N THR A 87 10.95 2.14 5.36
CA THR A 87 10.22 2.87 4.32
C THR A 87 8.75 2.52 4.41
N LEU A 88 7.88 3.52 4.34
CA LEU A 88 6.45 3.30 4.13
C LEU A 88 6.12 3.57 2.68
N LEU A 89 5.24 2.75 2.11
CA LEU A 89 4.73 2.89 0.77
C LEU A 89 3.21 2.74 0.76
N TYR A 90 2.53 3.69 0.12
CA TYR A 90 1.11 3.63 -0.18
C TYR A 90 0.90 3.54 -1.68
N TYR A 91 0.09 2.59 -2.14
CA TYR A 91 -0.23 2.45 -3.57
C TYR A 91 -1.58 1.80 -3.80
N HIS A 92 -2.19 2.08 -4.94
CA HIS A 92 -3.47 1.48 -5.32
C HIS A 92 -3.22 0.08 -5.90
N LYS A 93 -3.66 -0.96 -5.20
CA LYS A 93 -3.30 -2.34 -5.55
C LYS A 93 -3.89 -2.76 -6.89
N GLY A 94 -5.10 -2.30 -7.19
CA GLY A 94 -5.79 -2.58 -8.46
C GLY A 94 -5.02 -2.08 -9.67
N THR A 95 -4.39 -0.90 -9.58
CA THR A 95 -3.55 -0.35 -10.66
C THR A 95 -2.25 -1.13 -10.82
N GLU A 96 -1.61 -1.52 -9.71
CA GLU A 96 -0.37 -2.30 -9.73
C GLU A 96 -0.59 -3.68 -10.38
N VAL A 97 -1.66 -4.37 -9.98
CA VAL A 97 -2.08 -5.64 -10.56
C VAL A 97 -2.30 -5.51 -12.08
N SER A 98 -2.98 -4.44 -12.49
CA SER A 98 -3.21 -4.17 -13.92
C SER A 98 -1.93 -3.89 -14.70
N SER A 99 -0.89 -3.33 -14.10
CA SER A 99 0.37 -3.03 -14.82
C SER A 99 1.29 -4.26 -14.96
N HIS A 100 1.15 -5.29 -14.13
CA HIS A 100 2.02 -6.47 -14.15
C HIS A 100 1.54 -7.59 -15.09
N LYS A 101 1.82 -7.43 -16.38
CA LYS A 101 1.41 -8.37 -17.46
C LYS A 101 1.66 -9.86 -17.18
N LYS A 102 2.77 -10.22 -16.52
CA LYS A 102 3.13 -11.62 -16.20
C LYS A 102 2.21 -12.27 -15.15
N GLN A 103 1.62 -11.48 -14.25
CA GLN A 103 0.79 -12.00 -13.16
C GLN A 103 -0.70 -12.06 -13.56
N GLN A 104 -1.12 -11.32 -14.59
CA GLN A 104 -2.51 -11.24 -15.02
C GLN A 104 -3.14 -12.60 -15.34
N GLN A 105 -2.38 -13.56 -15.84
CA GLN A 105 -2.89 -14.89 -16.21
C GLN A 105 -3.46 -15.69 -15.04
N ARG A 106 -3.12 -15.32 -13.79
CA ARG A 106 -3.56 -16.04 -12.57
C ARG A 106 -4.53 -15.24 -11.70
N ILE A 107 -4.92 -14.03 -12.14
CA ILE A 107 -5.74 -13.13 -11.34
C ILE A 107 -7.18 -13.28 -11.78
N THR A 108 -8.02 -13.81 -10.89
CA THR A 108 -9.46 -13.93 -11.12
C THR A 108 -10.13 -12.54 -11.13
N ALA A 109 -11.32 -12.45 -11.71
CA ALA A 109 -12.11 -11.22 -11.70
C ALA A 109 -12.40 -10.75 -10.26
N GLU A 110 -12.66 -11.69 -9.34
CA GLU A 110 -12.91 -11.42 -7.93
C GLU A 110 -11.69 -10.80 -7.23
N LEU A 111 -10.50 -11.38 -7.44
CA LEU A 111 -9.25 -10.83 -6.89
C LEU A 111 -8.94 -9.45 -7.48
N LYS A 112 -9.28 -9.24 -8.75
CA LYS A 112 -9.12 -7.95 -9.40
C LYS A 112 -10.06 -6.90 -8.81
N ALA A 113 -11.34 -7.24 -8.60
CA ALA A 113 -12.33 -6.37 -7.99
C ALA A 113 -11.92 -6.00 -6.55
N TYR A 114 -11.50 -6.99 -5.76
CA TYR A 114 -10.97 -6.77 -4.42
C TYR A 114 -9.74 -5.85 -4.41
N ALA A 115 -8.81 -6.03 -5.36
CA ALA A 115 -7.65 -5.16 -5.49
C ALA A 115 -8.00 -3.73 -5.93
N ASP A 116 -9.04 -3.56 -6.76
CA ASP A 116 -9.51 -2.24 -7.19
C ASP A 116 -10.12 -1.43 -6.04
N CYS A 117 -10.63 -2.07 -4.98
CA CYS A 117 -11.12 -1.39 -3.80
C CYS A 117 -10.04 -1.17 -2.71
N MET A 118 -8.75 -1.34 -3.04
CA MET A 118 -7.67 -1.38 -2.05
C MET A 118 -6.57 -0.35 -2.29
N VAL A 119 -6.25 0.40 -1.23
CA VAL A 119 -4.92 1.01 -1.07
C VAL A 119 -4.10 0.14 -0.13
N ARG A 120 -2.91 -0.28 -0.56
CA ARG A 120 -1.99 -1.03 0.29
C ARG A 120 -1.06 -0.07 1.02
N CYS A 121 -0.99 -0.22 2.34
CA CYS A 121 0.08 0.30 3.16
C CYS A 121 1.14 -0.79 3.31
N GLU A 122 2.36 -0.52 2.86
CA GLU A 122 3.49 -1.44 2.93
C GLU A 122 4.59 -0.80 3.79
N VAL A 123 4.93 -1.47 4.89
CA VAL A 123 5.98 -1.09 5.83
C VAL A 123 7.19 -1.99 5.57
N ARG A 124 8.24 -1.43 4.99
CA ARG A 124 9.49 -2.14 4.73
C ARG A 124 10.45 -1.91 5.89
N LEU A 125 10.89 -2.97 6.53
CA LEU A 125 11.91 -2.94 7.57
C LEU A 125 13.19 -3.57 7.04
N PHE A 126 14.28 -2.82 7.15
CA PHE A 126 15.60 -3.24 6.68
C PHE A 126 16.48 -3.73 7.82
N SER A 127 17.56 -4.41 7.46
CA SER A 127 18.47 -5.10 8.40
C SER A 127 18.89 -4.26 9.61
N GLN A 128 19.15 -2.96 9.44
CA GLN A 128 19.53 -2.10 10.57
C GLN A 128 18.40 -1.96 11.58
N HIS A 129 17.17 -1.68 11.13
CA HIS A 129 16.00 -1.61 12.01
C HIS A 129 15.74 -2.96 12.68
N LEU A 130 15.85 -4.06 11.93
CA LEU A 130 15.63 -5.40 12.47
C LEU A 130 16.61 -5.74 13.59
N ARG A 131 17.90 -5.40 13.45
CA ARG A 131 18.88 -5.60 14.52
C ARG A 131 18.66 -4.68 15.71
N ASP A 132 18.46 -3.38 15.45
CA ASP A 132 18.28 -2.35 16.49
C ASP A 132 17.07 -2.69 17.41
N ASN A 133 16.09 -3.46 16.90
CA ASN A 133 14.86 -3.81 17.63
C ASN A 133 14.73 -5.30 17.98
N ASN A 134 15.79 -6.11 17.81
CA ASN A 134 15.73 -7.56 18.03
C ASN A 134 14.58 -8.23 17.26
N LEU A 135 14.48 -7.98 15.95
CA LEU A 135 13.49 -8.54 15.02
C LEU A 135 14.13 -9.29 13.83
N ASN A 136 15.44 -9.53 13.91
CA ASN A 136 16.24 -10.11 12.83
C ASN A 136 16.21 -11.64 12.76
N TYR A 137 15.36 -12.33 13.55
CA TYR A 137 15.17 -13.78 13.50
C TYR A 137 13.72 -14.17 13.24
N GLY A 138 13.52 -15.28 12.52
CA GLY A 138 12.19 -15.78 12.16
C GLY A 138 11.26 -16.05 13.35
N TYR A 139 11.78 -16.63 14.43
CA TYR A 139 11.00 -16.98 15.63
C TYR A 139 10.41 -15.77 16.37
N GLN A 140 10.90 -14.56 16.09
CA GLN A 140 10.43 -13.33 16.73
C GLN A 140 9.10 -12.85 16.14
N TRP A 141 8.72 -13.36 14.97
CA TRP A 141 7.56 -12.89 14.22
C TRP A 141 6.32 -13.70 14.54
N CYS A 142 5.27 -13.00 14.98
CA CYS A 142 3.91 -13.53 15.10
C CYS A 142 2.91 -12.56 14.51
N GLU A 143 1.68 -13.03 14.27
CA GLU A 143 0.63 -12.23 13.64
C GLU A 143 0.32 -10.94 14.41
N ASN A 144 0.31 -10.99 15.74
CA ASN A 144 0.02 -9.83 16.59
C ASN A 144 1.10 -8.74 16.43
N LEU A 145 2.38 -9.14 16.41
CA LEU A 145 3.48 -8.21 16.21
C LEU A 145 3.42 -7.56 14.82
N VAL A 146 3.09 -8.35 13.78
CA VAL A 146 2.91 -7.82 12.42
C VAL A 146 1.79 -6.76 12.40
N LYS A 147 0.63 -7.08 12.97
CA LYS A 147 -0.50 -6.14 13.04
C LYS A 147 -0.13 -4.88 13.80
N GLN A 148 0.51 -5.03 14.96
CA GLN A 148 0.96 -3.92 15.80
C GLN A 148 1.88 -2.97 15.03
N ILE A 149 2.98 -3.48 14.44
CA ILE A 149 3.97 -2.65 13.74
C ILE A 149 3.30 -1.90 12.58
N VAL A 150 2.47 -2.58 11.79
CA VAL A 150 1.82 -1.94 10.64
C VAL A 150 0.81 -0.89 11.09
N GLU A 151 0.05 -1.14 12.17
CA GLU A 151 -0.88 -0.16 12.70
C GLU A 151 -0.16 1.07 13.26
N GLU A 152 0.89 0.86 14.06
CA GLU A 152 1.71 1.94 14.60
C GLU A 152 2.29 2.80 13.48
N GLN A 153 2.92 2.18 12.46
CA GLN A 153 3.45 2.94 11.34
C GLN A 153 2.35 3.61 10.50
N HIS A 154 1.21 2.96 10.30
CA HIS A 154 0.11 3.57 9.57
C HIS A 154 -0.47 4.79 10.30
N SER A 155 -0.63 4.70 11.62
CA SER A 155 -1.19 5.77 12.46
C SER A 155 -0.39 7.08 12.44
N LEU A 156 0.89 7.00 12.08
CA LEU A 156 1.77 8.16 11.94
C LEU A 156 1.58 8.92 10.62
N LEU A 157 0.82 8.36 9.67
CA LEU A 157 0.42 9.07 8.46
C LEU A 157 -0.55 10.19 8.84
N ASN A 158 -0.12 11.42 8.61
CA ASN A 158 -0.97 12.59 8.81
C ASN A 158 -1.59 13.02 7.48
N LEU A 159 -2.92 13.07 7.47
CA LEU A 159 -3.71 13.68 6.40
C LEU A 159 -4.40 14.94 6.97
N PRO A 160 -4.50 16.03 6.20
CA PRO A 160 -5.30 17.17 6.61
C PRO A 160 -6.77 16.76 6.76
N PRO A 161 -7.55 17.51 7.56
CA PRO A 161 -8.99 17.30 7.61
C PRO A 161 -9.61 17.44 6.20
N PRO A 162 -10.69 16.71 5.90
CA PRO A 162 -11.40 16.86 4.65
C PRO A 162 -11.84 18.32 4.43
N ILE A 163 -11.62 18.85 3.23
CA ILE A 163 -12.09 20.18 2.85
C ILE A 163 -13.61 20.10 2.67
N THR A 164 -14.35 21.00 3.31
CA THR A 164 -15.81 21.05 3.17
C THR A 164 -16.20 21.82 1.91
N GLU A 165 -17.42 21.61 1.41
CA GLU A 165 -17.93 22.40 0.28
C GLU A 165 -17.93 23.91 0.53
N ALA A 166 -18.06 24.34 1.79
CA ALA A 166 -18.03 25.74 2.18
C ALA A 166 -16.64 26.37 1.97
N ASP A 167 -15.58 25.55 2.02
CA ASP A 167 -14.20 25.99 1.87
C ASP A 167 -13.71 25.95 0.41
N LEU A 168 -14.54 25.42 -0.50
CA LEU A 168 -14.19 25.32 -1.92
C LEU A 168 -14.30 26.67 -2.63
N GLU A 169 -13.40 26.90 -3.59
CA GLU A 169 -13.55 28.04 -4.49
C GLU A 169 -14.92 28.02 -5.18
N PRO A 170 -15.58 29.18 -5.39
CA PRO A 170 -16.93 29.25 -5.96
C PRO A 170 -17.10 28.56 -7.32
N LYS A 171 -16.01 28.39 -8.09
CA LYS A 171 -16.02 27.66 -9.36
C LYS A 171 -16.26 26.16 -9.16
N TYR A 172 -15.73 25.57 -8.09
CA TYR A 172 -15.90 24.15 -7.77
C TYR A 172 -17.25 23.88 -7.12
N VAL A 173 -17.75 24.78 -6.27
CA VAL A 173 -19.11 24.69 -5.72
C VAL A 173 -20.14 24.65 -6.86
N ARG A 174 -20.02 25.55 -7.84
CA ARG A 174 -20.86 25.56 -9.05
C ARG A 174 -20.73 24.27 -9.87
N PHE A 175 -19.50 23.77 -10.02
CA PHE A 175 -19.25 22.52 -10.73
C PHE A 175 -19.91 21.32 -10.06
N LEU A 176 -19.83 21.20 -8.73
CA LEU A 176 -20.47 20.14 -7.94
C LEU A 176 -22.00 20.22 -8.05
N ALA A 177 -22.57 21.42 -7.91
CA ALA A 177 -24.01 21.62 -8.10
C ALA A 177 -24.47 21.19 -9.51
N THR A 178 -23.69 21.52 -10.54
CA THR A 178 -23.95 21.11 -11.92
C THR A 178 -23.83 19.60 -12.10
N SER A 179 -22.88 18.94 -11.42
CA SER A 179 -22.73 17.48 -11.39
C SER A 179 -23.98 16.80 -10.86
N ARG A 180 -24.50 17.29 -9.72
CA ARG A 180 -25.72 16.76 -9.09
C ARG A 180 -26.95 16.86 -9.98
N GLN A 181 -26.99 17.88 -10.85
CA GLN A 181 -28.07 18.08 -11.82
C GLN A 181 -27.88 17.27 -13.11
N GLY A 182 -26.79 16.52 -13.27
CA GLY A 182 -26.49 15.77 -14.49
C GLY A 182 -26.14 16.66 -15.69
N ALA A 183 -25.86 17.95 -15.48
CA ALA A 183 -25.72 18.95 -16.54
C ALA A 183 -24.26 19.29 -16.92
N LEU A 184 -23.28 18.52 -16.43
CA LEU A 184 -21.85 18.80 -16.70
C LEU A 184 -21.52 18.93 -18.19
N PRO A 185 -21.98 18.03 -19.09
CA PRO A 185 -21.64 18.12 -20.51
C PRO A 185 -22.25 19.34 -21.21
N ILE A 186 -23.28 19.94 -20.62
CA ILE A 186 -23.96 21.14 -21.14
C ILE A 186 -23.19 22.40 -20.69
N ALA A 187 -22.81 22.46 -19.41
CA ALA A 187 -22.21 23.66 -18.83
C ALA A 187 -20.68 23.74 -18.99
N TYR A 188 -20.00 22.60 -19.22
CA TYR A 188 -18.55 22.54 -19.24
C TYR A 188 -18.03 21.69 -20.40
N THR A 189 -16.89 22.10 -20.95
CA THR A 189 -16.17 21.28 -21.94
C THR A 189 -15.61 20.01 -21.30
N PRO A 190 -15.41 18.91 -22.06
CA PRO A 190 -14.81 17.68 -21.54
C PRO A 190 -13.45 17.91 -20.85
N LYS A 191 -12.64 18.82 -21.40
CA LYS A 191 -11.34 19.21 -20.82
C LYS A 191 -11.50 19.87 -19.45
N THR A 192 -12.47 20.77 -19.29
CA THR A 192 -12.75 21.43 -18.01
C THR A 192 -13.29 20.45 -16.99
N ILE A 193 -14.21 19.56 -17.39
CA ILE A 193 -14.74 18.50 -16.51
C ILE A 193 -13.58 17.64 -15.98
N ALA A 194 -12.72 17.13 -16.87
CA ALA A 194 -11.60 16.30 -16.47
C ALA A 194 -10.60 17.03 -15.55
N ARG A 195 -10.35 18.32 -15.80
CA ARG A 195 -9.50 19.15 -14.95
C ARG A 195 -10.12 19.34 -13.57
N TYR A 196 -11.37 19.78 -13.48
CA TYR A 196 -12.02 20.06 -12.19
C TYR A 196 -12.23 18.80 -11.36
N LYS A 197 -12.57 17.66 -11.97
CA LYS A 197 -12.60 16.37 -11.25
C LYS A 197 -11.23 16.03 -10.66
N ARG A 198 -10.14 16.29 -11.39
CA ARG A 198 -8.77 16.07 -10.89
C ARG A 198 -8.42 17.01 -9.75
N ASP A 199 -8.77 18.28 -9.87
CA ASP A 199 -8.49 19.30 -8.85
C ASP A 199 -9.27 18.98 -7.57
N LEU A 200 -10.55 18.63 -7.67
CA LEU A 200 -11.38 18.22 -6.54
C LEU A 200 -10.90 16.93 -5.87
N ALA A 201 -10.44 15.95 -6.66
CA ALA A 201 -9.86 14.73 -6.11
C ALA A 201 -8.60 14.99 -5.28
N LYS A 202 -7.79 16.01 -5.62
CA LYS A 202 -6.64 16.40 -4.80
C LYS A 202 -7.08 16.98 -3.45
N LEU A 203 -8.22 17.65 -3.42
CA LEU A 203 -8.84 18.22 -2.22
C LEU A 203 -9.64 17.18 -1.41
N GLY A 204 -9.72 15.93 -1.87
CA GLY A 204 -10.45 14.86 -1.18
C GLY A 204 -11.94 14.86 -1.46
N VAL A 205 -12.38 15.54 -2.53
CA VAL A 205 -13.80 15.68 -2.88
C VAL A 205 -14.12 14.82 -4.09
N SER A 206 -15.16 13.98 -3.98
CA SER A 206 -15.70 13.15 -5.06
C SER A 206 -16.75 13.92 -5.89
N VAL A 207 -16.86 13.61 -7.19
CA VAL A 207 -17.70 14.35 -8.17
C VAL A 207 -18.58 13.45 -9.03
#